data_AF-A0A1B6MK88-F1
#
_entry.id   AF-A0A1B6MK88-F1
#
_cell.length_a   1.000
_cell.length_b   1.000
_cell.length_c   1.000
_cell.angle_alpha   90.00
_cell.angle_beta   90.00
_cell.angle_gamma   90.00
#
_symmetry.space_group_name_H-M   'P 1'
#
loop_
_entity.id
_entity.type
_entity.pdbx_description
1 polymer ?
#
loop_
_entity_poly.entity_id
_entity_poly.type
_entity_poly.pdbx_seq_one_letter_code
_entity_poly.pdbx_strand_id
1 'polypeptide(L)'
;HGKHYDPSKRPDEKTFLSQYTAHTSRQLNKFRKLRFTKTQNLLTGETAATPEEVLKAETLKTEIVSHWHPNLTINLVTDQTNWVEGSVPPPINEFVEFTDTG
;
A
#
# COMPACT_ATOMS: atom_id res chain seq x y z
N HIS A 1 -29.87 -23.77 7.01
CA HIS A 1 -29.30 -22.53 6.44
C HIS A 1 -27.95 -22.26 7.07
N GLY A 2 -26.87 -22.61 6.36
CA GLY A 2 -25.50 -22.44 6.81
C GLY A 2 -25.10 -20.97 6.81
N LYS A 3 -24.34 -20.54 7.82
CA LYS A 3 -23.78 -19.18 7.87
C LYS A 3 -22.78 -19.05 6.72
N HIS A 4 -23.11 -18.28 5.70
CA HIS A 4 -22.15 -17.91 4.66
C HIS A 4 -21.07 -17.00 5.27
N TYR A 5 -19.81 -17.27 4.97
CA TYR A 5 -18.71 -16.38 5.34
C TYR A 5 -18.63 -15.23 4.34
N ASP A 6 -18.24 -14.06 4.80
CA ASP A 6 -18.11 -12.87 3.97
C ASP A 6 -16.77 -12.18 4.30
N PRO A 7 -15.76 -12.30 3.42
CA PRO A 7 -14.44 -11.73 3.64
C PRO A 7 -14.42 -10.19 3.51
N SER A 8 -15.50 -9.58 3.01
CA SER A 8 -15.64 -8.12 2.95
C SER A 8 -16.02 -7.50 4.30
N LYS A 9 -16.46 -8.33 5.25
CA LYS A 9 -16.82 -7.88 6.60
C LYS A 9 -15.59 -7.63 7.46
N ARG A 10 -15.79 -6.83 8.50
CA ARG A 10 -14.72 -6.50 9.44
C ARG A 10 -14.33 -7.73 10.28
N PRO A 11 -13.07 -7.82 10.75
CA PRO A 11 -12.59 -8.99 11.49
C PRO A 11 -13.34 -9.34 12.78
N ASP A 12 -14.05 -8.36 13.36
CA ASP A 12 -14.84 -8.46 14.57
C ASP A 12 -16.26 -9.03 14.34
N GLU A 13 -16.71 -9.12 13.09
CA GLU A 13 -18.03 -9.67 12.76
C GLU A 13 -18.02 -11.20 12.73
N LYS A 14 -19.09 -11.82 13.23
CA LYS A 14 -19.25 -13.29 13.29
C LYS A 14 -19.21 -13.99 11.92
N THR A 15 -19.40 -13.22 10.85
CA THR A 15 -19.42 -13.67 9.45
C THR A 15 -18.02 -13.67 8.82
N PHE A 16 -17.06 -12.97 9.45
CA PHE A 16 -15.67 -12.95 9.00
C PHE A 16 -14.92 -14.15 9.58
N LEU A 17 -14.23 -14.89 8.71
CA LEU A 17 -13.40 -16.03 9.09
C LEU A 17 -11.98 -15.83 8.59
N SER A 18 -11.06 -15.54 9.51
CA SER A 18 -9.64 -15.32 9.22
C SER A 18 -8.99 -16.50 8.47
N GLN A 19 -9.38 -17.73 8.82
CA GLN A 19 -8.87 -18.95 8.17
C GLN A 19 -9.17 -19.05 6.66
N TYR A 20 -10.20 -18.33 6.17
CA TYR A 20 -10.63 -18.34 4.77
C TYR A 20 -10.29 -17.02 4.04
N THR A 21 -9.55 -16.11 4.67
CA THR A 21 -9.20 -14.81 4.10
C THR A 21 -7.68 -14.61 4.09
N ALA A 22 -7.08 -14.57 2.90
CA ALA A 22 -5.66 -14.27 2.75
C ALA A 22 -5.45 -12.77 2.49
N HIS A 23 -4.50 -12.15 3.19
CA HIS A 23 -4.07 -10.78 2.91
C HIS A 23 -2.55 -10.65 3.05
N THR A 24 -1.95 -9.74 2.30
CA THR A 24 -0.53 -9.40 2.43
C THR A 24 -0.37 -7.88 2.36
N SER A 25 0.55 -7.35 3.15
CA SER A 25 0.90 -5.94 3.14
C SER A 25 2.41 -5.81 2.95
N ARG A 26 2.81 -4.83 2.14
CA ARG A 26 4.23 -4.50 1.92
C ARG A 26 4.40 -2.99 1.94
N GLN A 27 5.51 -2.57 2.54
CA GLN A 27 5.91 -1.18 2.56
C GLN A 27 6.44 -0.78 1.17
N LEU A 28 5.85 0.26 0.57
CA LEU A 28 6.25 0.76 -0.76
C LEU A 28 7.28 1.89 -0.70
N ASN A 29 7.27 2.67 0.39
CA ASN A 29 8.22 3.77 0.61
C ASN A 29 9.49 3.29 1.31
N LYS A 30 10.52 4.14 1.30
CA LYS A 30 11.73 3.96 2.10
C LYS A 30 11.89 5.09 3.08
N PHE A 31 12.24 4.80 4.32
CA PHE A 31 12.60 5.85 5.27
C PHE A 31 14.02 6.36 5.00
N ARG A 32 14.17 7.68 4.89
CA ARG A 32 15.45 8.37 4.71
C ARG A 32 15.68 9.31 5.87
N LYS A 33 16.88 9.26 6.48
CA LYS A 33 17.32 10.25 7.46
C LYS A 33 17.86 11.46 6.72
N LEU A 34 17.18 12.60 6.85
CA LEU A 34 17.67 13.90 6.39
C LEU A 34 18.43 14.55 7.54
N ARG A 35 19.65 15.01 7.26
CA ARG A 35 20.48 15.75 8.20
C ARG A 35 20.51 17.20 7.75
N PHE A 36 20.05 18.10 8.60
CA PHE A 36 20.09 19.51 8.32
C PHE A 36 21.40 20.08 8.84
N THR A 37 22.19 20.68 7.95
CA THR A 37 23.46 21.32 8.29
C THR A 37 23.37 22.80 7.97
N LYS A 38 23.70 23.64 8.96
CA LYS A 38 23.89 25.07 8.73
C LYS A 38 25.15 25.26 7.89
N THR A 39 24.98 25.54 6.62
CA THR A 39 26.09 25.89 5.72
C THR A 39 25.77 27.24 5.10
N GLN A 40 26.73 28.15 5.15
CA GLN A 40 26.62 29.50 4.62
C GLN A 40 27.63 29.63 3.49
N ASN A 41 27.25 30.30 2.40
CA ASN A 41 28.20 30.57 1.33
C ASN A 41 29.24 31.58 1.81
N LEU A 42 30.53 31.22 1.77
CA LEU A 42 31.63 32.07 2.24
C LEU A 42 31.90 33.27 1.34
N LEU A 43 31.44 33.25 0.08
CA LEU A 43 31.64 34.32 -0.90
C LEU A 43 30.50 35.36 -0.88
N THR A 44 29.26 34.92 -0.63
CA THR A 44 28.08 35.79 -0.68
C THR A 44 27.42 36.02 0.68
N GLY A 45 27.79 35.25 1.71
CA GLY A 45 27.17 35.31 3.04
C GLY A 45 25.72 34.82 3.07
N GLU A 46 25.16 34.40 1.95
CA GLU A 46 23.78 33.95 1.84
C GLU A 46 23.66 32.44 2.01
N THR A 47 22.57 32.00 2.61
CA THR A 47 22.24 30.59 2.80
C THR A 47 21.33 30.15 1.66
N ALA A 48 21.71 29.12 0.90
CA ALA A 48 20.88 28.57 -0.19
C ALA A 48 19.70 27.71 0.32
N ALA A 49 19.68 27.41 1.62
CA ALA A 49 18.62 26.64 2.25
C ALA A 49 17.38 27.50 2.47
N THR A 50 16.21 26.88 2.38
CA THR A 50 14.94 27.57 2.64
C THR A 50 14.86 28.00 4.11
N PRO A 51 14.17 29.11 4.43
CA PRO A 51 14.07 29.61 5.81
C PRO A 51 13.47 28.56 6.78
N GLU A 52 12.59 27.69 6.28
CA GLU A 52 12.04 26.57 7.04
C GLU A 52 13.09 25.51 7.40
N GLU A 53 14.00 25.18 6.47
CA GLU A 53 15.10 24.23 6.72
C GLU A 53 16.13 24.78 7.71
N VAL A 54 16.33 26.10 7.75
CA VAL A 54 17.21 26.75 8.72
C VAL A 54 16.65 26.64 10.14
N LEU A 55 15.35 26.89 10.31
CA LEU A 55 14.66 26.72 11.59
C LEU A 55 14.62 25.26 12.04
N LYS A 56 14.44 24.33 11.10
CA LYS A 56 14.52 22.89 11.39
C LYS A 56 15.93 22.47 11.75
N ALA A 57 16.97 23.01 11.12
CA ALA A 57 18.36 22.75 11.51
C ALA A 57 18.67 23.22 12.94
N GLU A 58 17.98 24.26 13.42
CA GLU A 58 18.13 24.79 14.78
C GLU A 58 17.50 23.91 15.85
N THR A 59 16.34 23.34 15.53
CA THR A 59 15.51 22.60 16.49
C THR A 59 15.71 21.08 16.39
N LEU A 60 15.79 20.55 15.18
CA LEU A 60 15.83 19.14 14.84
C LEU A 60 17.00 18.85 13.90
N LYS A 61 18.15 18.45 14.46
CA LYS A 61 19.38 18.13 13.69
C LYS A 61 19.18 17.05 12.62
N THR A 62 18.20 16.16 12.83
CA THR A 62 17.87 15.06 11.90
C THR A 62 16.38 14.76 11.91
N GLU A 63 15.80 14.52 10.74
CA GLU A 63 14.40 14.11 10.57
C GLU A 63 14.33 12.80 9.76
N ILE A 64 13.46 11.87 10.17
CA ILE A 64 13.18 10.65 9.41
C ILE A 64 12.00 10.95 8.50
N VAL A 65 12.22 10.94 7.18
CA VAL A 65 11.18 11.23 6.20
C VAL A 65 10.86 9.99 5.39
N SER A 66 9.57 9.81 5.10
CA SER A 66 9.06 8.85 4.13
C SER A 66 9.47 9.29 2.72
N HIS A 67 10.50 8.66 2.16
CA HIS A 67 10.98 8.93 0.81
C HIS A 67 10.26 8.03 -0.22
N TRP A 68 9.67 8.69 -1.21
CA TRP A 68 9.07 8.08 -2.40
C TRP A 68 9.93 8.41 -3.63
N HIS A 69 10.05 7.47 -4.57
CA HIS A 69 10.64 7.76 -5.86
C HIS A 69 9.67 8.65 -6.66
N PRO A 70 10.12 9.77 -7.26
CA PRO A 70 9.22 10.72 -7.92
C PRO A 70 8.48 10.10 -9.12
N ASN A 71 9.10 9.11 -9.77
CA ASN A 71 8.54 8.38 -10.91
C ASN A 71 8.28 6.92 -10.53
N LEU A 72 7.52 6.66 -9.46
CA LEU A 72 7.09 5.31 -9.10
C LEU A 72 5.81 4.95 -9.87
N THR A 73 5.80 3.81 -10.55
CA THR A 73 4.59 3.26 -11.17
C THR A 73 4.16 2.01 -10.41
N ILE A 74 2.88 1.95 -10.04
CA ILE A 74 2.28 0.80 -9.35
C ILE A 74 1.29 0.15 -10.32
N ASN A 75 1.61 -1.05 -10.78
CA ASN A 75 0.72 -1.83 -11.63
C ASN A 75 -0.05 -2.82 -10.76
N LEU A 76 -1.37 -2.67 -10.72
CA LEU A 76 -2.26 -3.65 -10.10
C LEU A 76 -2.74 -4.60 -11.21
N VAL A 77 -2.29 -5.84 -11.18
CA VAL A 77 -2.76 -6.89 -12.08
C VAL A 77 -3.74 -7.75 -11.30
N THR A 78 -4.99 -7.72 -11.70
CA THR A 78 -6.06 -8.56 -11.13
C THR A 78 -6.60 -9.48 -12.21
N ASP A 79 -6.86 -10.72 -11.84
CA ASP A 79 -7.63 -11.62 -12.68
C ASP A 79 -9.11 -11.23 -12.60
N GLN A 80 -9.63 -10.66 -13.68
CA GLN A 80 -11.05 -10.34 -13.85
C GLN A 80 -11.68 -11.24 -14.92
N THR A 81 -11.09 -12.41 -15.18
CA THR A 81 -11.62 -13.35 -16.16
C THR A 81 -13.03 -13.76 -15.72
N ASN A 82 -14.02 -13.49 -16.58
CA ASN A 82 -15.38 -13.98 -16.35
C ASN A 82 -15.42 -15.47 -16.66
N TRP A 83 -15.89 -16.28 -15.73
CA TRP A 83 -15.94 -17.73 -15.90
C TRP A 83 -17.20 -18.08 -16.71
N VAL A 84 -17.09 -19.05 -17.61
CA VAL A 84 -18.21 -19.53 -18.42
C VAL A 84 -18.44 -21.00 -18.07
N GLU A 85 -19.70 -21.43 -18.06
CA GLU A 85 -20.05 -22.82 -17.84
C GLU A 85 -19.27 -23.73 -18.82
N GLY A 86 -18.55 -24.72 -18.28
CA GLY A 86 -17.68 -25.63 -19.06
C GLY A 86 -16.24 -25.14 -19.29
N SER A 87 -15.89 -23.89 -19.01
CA SER A 87 -14.49 -23.42 -19.03
C SER A 87 -13.75 -23.71 -17.71
N VAL A 88 -14.50 -24.09 -16.68
CA VAL A 88 -13.98 -24.35 -15.34
C VAL A 88 -13.34 -25.74 -15.29
N PRO A 89 -12.04 -25.84 -15.00
CA PRO A 89 -11.37 -27.13 -14.96
C PRO A 89 -11.85 -27.99 -13.76
N PRO A 90 -11.97 -29.31 -13.93
CA PRO A 90 -12.15 -30.23 -12.81
C PRO A 90 -10.94 -30.17 -11.85
N PRO A 91 -11.11 -30.28 -10.51
CA PRO A 91 -12.35 -30.57 -9.77
C PRO A 91 -13.11 -29.31 -9.31
N ILE A 92 -12.61 -28.10 -9.59
CA ILE A 92 -13.23 -26.84 -9.12
C ILE A 92 -14.66 -26.68 -9.64
N ASN A 93 -14.95 -27.20 -10.84
CA ASN A 93 -16.28 -27.25 -11.42
C ASN A 93 -17.35 -27.76 -10.42
N GLU A 94 -17.04 -28.77 -9.61
CA GLU A 94 -18.00 -29.37 -8.67
C GLU A 94 -18.44 -28.43 -7.54
N PHE A 95 -17.73 -27.31 -7.33
CA PHE A 95 -17.97 -26.36 -6.25
C PHE A 95 -18.45 -24.98 -6.75
N VAL A 96 -18.72 -24.83 -8.05
CA VAL A 96 -19.14 -23.56 -8.66
C VAL A 96 -20.54 -23.71 -9.22
N GLU A 97 -21.46 -22.84 -8.78
CA GLU A 97 -22.81 -22.73 -9.34
C GLU A 97 -22.92 -21.42 -10.11
N PHE A 98 -23.30 -21.51 -11.39
CA PHE A 98 -23.54 -20.35 -12.25
C PHE A 98 -24.97 -19.85 -12.07
N THR A 99 -25.15 -18.54 -12.16
CA THR A 99 -26.51 -17.95 -12.12
C THR A 99 -27.11 -17.93 -13.53
N ASP A 100 -28.44 -17.83 -13.67
CA ASP A 100 -29.11 -17.81 -14.99
C ASP A 100 -28.60 -16.69 -15.92
N THR A 101 -27.93 -15.68 -15.38
CA THR A 101 -27.34 -14.55 -16.11
C THR A 101 -25.86 -14.73 -16.47
N GLY A 102 -25.25 -15.87 -16.13
CA GLY A 102 -23.81 -16.11 -16.16
C GLY A 102 -23.21 -15.91 -14.78
#